data_AF-G3GXZ9-F1
#
_entry.id   AF-G3GXZ9-F1
#
_cell.length_a   1.000
_cell.length_b   1.000
_cell.length_c   1.000
_cell.angle_alpha   90.00
_cell.angle_beta   90.00
_cell.angle_gamma   90.00
#
_symmetry.space_group_name_H-M   'P 1'
#
loop_
_entity.id
_entity.type
_entity.pdbx_description
1 polymer ?
#
loop_
_entity_poly.entity_id
_entity_poly.type
_entity_poly.pdbx_seq_one_letter_code
_entity_poly.pdbx_strand_id
1 'polypeptide(L)'
;MDQFHKALIELNMDSPEELQSYIQKLTLAVEQAKQKILQAEANLEVDVVDSKPETPDLEQLEPSLEDVESINDFEPLFSEEAPEVEKPVTTVQPVFNLAAYHQLFVGTERIRAPEIIFQPSLIGEEQAGIAETLHYVLDRYPKAVQDTLVQNVFLTGGNVMYPGMKARMEKELLEMRPFQSSFQVQLASNPVLDAWYGARDWALDHLEDSGAWVTRKDYEEKGGEYLKEHCASNTYVPIRLPKQASRASETQTSGRGSGASGSGAGEQA
;
A
#
# COMPACT_ATOMS: atom_id res chain seq x y z
N MET A 1 14.74 41.89 6.56
CA MET A 1 14.20 42.32 7.87
C MET A 1 12.73 41.92 8.02
N ASP A 2 11.89 42.15 7.02
CA ASP A 2 10.43 41.93 7.13
C ASP A 2 9.98 40.47 7.29
N GLN A 3 10.65 39.50 6.64
CA GLN A 3 10.31 38.07 6.81
C GLN A 3 10.63 37.54 8.22
N PHE A 4 11.71 38.05 8.83
CA PHE A 4 12.13 37.64 10.17
C PHE A 4 11.18 38.19 11.24
N HIS A 5 10.75 39.44 11.08
CA HIS A 5 9.75 40.07 11.94
C HIS A 5 8.37 39.40 11.81
N LYS A 6 8.00 38.98 10.61
CA LYS A 6 6.74 38.26 10.36
C LYS A 6 6.73 36.86 11.01
N ALA A 7 7.86 36.15 10.98
CA ALA A 7 8.00 34.86 11.66
C ALA A 7 8.00 34.98 13.20
N LEU A 8 8.54 36.07 13.75
CA LEU A 8 8.47 36.38 15.20
C LEU A 8 7.04 36.63 15.67
N ILE A 9 6.25 37.38 14.88
CA ILE A 9 4.84 37.66 15.16
C ILE A 9 3.97 36.40 15.05
N GLU A 10 4.22 35.53 14.05
CA GLU A 10 3.49 34.26 13.89
C GLU A 10 3.75 33.27 15.06
N LEU A 11 4.89 33.39 15.74
CA LEU A 11 5.24 32.57 16.91
C LEU A 11 4.93 33.23 18.26
N ASN A 12 4.32 34.43 18.27
CA ASN A 12 3.98 35.20 19.47
C ASN A 12 5.17 35.33 20.44
N MET A 13 6.37 35.58 19.89
CA MET A 13 7.60 35.79 20.65
C MET A 13 8.07 37.25 20.47
N ASP A 14 8.15 37.99 21.58
CA ASP A 14 8.27 39.45 21.55
C ASP A 14 9.72 39.93 21.32
N SER A 15 10.71 39.03 21.32
CA SER A 15 12.12 39.41 21.11
C SER A 15 12.95 38.33 20.38
N PRO A 16 13.88 38.72 19.48
CA PRO A 16 14.84 37.79 18.84
C PRO A 16 15.69 36.98 19.82
N GLU A 17 15.98 37.55 21.00
CA GLU A 17 16.75 36.90 22.06
C GLU A 17 15.94 35.76 22.72
N GLU A 18 14.62 35.88 22.82
CA GLU A 18 13.76 34.80 23.32
C GLU A 18 13.72 33.61 22.37
N LEU A 19 13.70 33.88 21.06
CA LEU A 19 13.75 32.85 20.02
C LEU A 19 15.09 32.10 20.06
N GLN A 20 16.20 32.81 20.22
CA GLN A 20 17.52 32.19 20.39
C GLN A 20 17.61 31.38 21.69
N SER A 21 17.08 31.88 22.81
CA SER A 21 17.00 31.13 24.07
C SER A 21 16.17 29.85 23.92
N TYR A 22 15.07 29.91 23.19
CA TYR A 22 14.21 28.76 22.94
C TYR A 22 14.88 27.70 22.05
N ILE A 23 15.54 28.12 20.97
CA ILE A 23 16.36 27.23 20.14
C ILE A 23 17.44 26.55 20.99
N GLN A 24 18.11 27.30 21.86
CA GLN A 24 19.17 26.77 22.71
C GLN A 24 18.63 25.77 23.73
N LYS A 25 17.47 26.05 24.34
CA LYS A 25 16.77 25.11 25.25
C LYS A 25 16.32 23.84 24.53
N LEU A 26 15.77 23.95 23.31
CA LEU A 26 15.39 22.80 22.50
C LEU A 26 16.59 21.95 22.14
N THR A 27 17.69 22.59 21.72
CA THR A 27 18.93 21.89 21.37
C THR A 27 19.49 21.13 22.57
N LEU A 28 19.51 21.77 23.75
CA LEU A 28 19.94 21.14 25.00
C LEU A 28 19.03 19.96 25.40
N ALA A 29 17.71 20.09 25.23
CA ALA A 29 16.76 19.03 25.53
C ALA A 29 16.94 17.81 24.62
N VAL A 30 17.20 18.03 23.32
CA VAL A 30 17.51 16.97 22.36
C VAL A 30 18.82 16.26 22.72
N GLU A 31 19.83 17.01 23.12
CA GLU A 31 21.14 16.46 23.49
C GLU A 31 21.06 15.62 24.78
N GLN A 32 20.30 16.08 25.77
CA GLN A 32 20.00 15.33 26.99
C GLN A 32 19.20 14.05 26.70
N ALA A 33 18.22 14.10 25.79
CA ALA A 33 17.47 12.91 25.38
C ALA A 33 18.38 11.88 24.69
N LYS A 34 19.29 12.34 23.83
CA LYS A 34 20.27 11.48 23.16
C LYS A 34 21.22 10.80 24.16
N GLN A 35 21.70 11.53 25.18
CA GLN A 35 22.53 10.95 26.23
C GLN A 35 21.80 9.91 27.08
N LYS A 36 20.50 10.15 27.38
CA LYS A 36 19.68 9.15 28.10
C LYS A 36 19.48 7.87 27.30
N ILE A 37 19.30 7.97 25.98
CA ILE A 37 19.19 6.80 25.09
C ILE A 37 20.49 6.00 25.09
N LEU A 38 21.64 6.67 24.95
CA LEU A 38 22.97 6.01 24.98
C LEU A 38 23.24 5.33 26.33
N GLN A 39 22.85 5.95 27.45
CA GLN A 39 22.97 5.30 28.77
C GLN A 39 22.04 4.08 28.92
N ALA A 40 20.83 4.14 28.33
CA ALA A 40 19.92 3.01 28.34
C ALA A 40 20.43 1.84 27.48
N GLU A 41 21.07 2.12 26.33
CA GLU A 41 21.71 1.11 25.47
C GLU A 41 22.91 0.45 26.17
N ALA A 42 23.76 1.22 26.86
CA ALA A 42 24.91 0.68 27.60
C ALA A 42 24.51 -0.21 28.80
N ASN A 43 23.38 0.08 29.45
CA ASN A 43 22.85 -0.77 30.52
C ASN A 43 22.22 -2.08 30.00
N LEU A 44 21.81 -2.11 28.72
CA LEU A 44 21.21 -3.31 28.12
C LEU A 44 22.27 -4.34 27.70
N GLU A 45 23.49 -3.91 27.35
CA GLU A 45 24.58 -4.81 26.96
C GLU A 45 25.18 -5.62 28.13
N VAL A 46 24.89 -5.27 29.38
CA VAL A 46 25.43 -5.97 30.57
C VAL A 46 24.59 -7.21 30.94
N ASP A 47 23.35 -7.33 30.47
CA ASP A 47 22.37 -8.34 30.96
C ASP A 47 22.12 -9.52 30.00
N VAL A 48 22.92 -9.68 28.92
CA VAL A 48 22.67 -10.69 27.85
C VAL A 48 23.75 -11.80 27.78
N VAL A 49 24.63 -11.96 28.78
CA VAL A 49 25.54 -13.11 28.84
C VAL A 49 25.35 -13.87 30.15
N ASP A 50 24.35 -14.76 30.17
CA ASP A 50 24.52 -16.22 30.32
C ASP A 50 23.14 -16.84 30.64
N SER A 51 22.57 -17.65 29.75
CA SER A 51 21.62 -18.75 30.06
C SER A 51 21.13 -19.43 28.78
N LYS A 52 21.50 -20.71 28.61
CA LYS A 52 20.98 -21.63 27.59
C LYS A 52 19.46 -21.85 27.73
N PRO A 53 18.73 -22.18 26.64
CA PRO A 53 17.31 -22.52 26.73
C PRO A 53 17.11 -24.03 26.94
N GLU A 54 16.38 -24.41 27.98
CA GLU A 54 15.71 -25.72 28.08
C GLU A 54 14.21 -25.53 27.81
N THR A 55 13.65 -26.41 26.98
CA THR A 55 12.23 -26.49 26.59
C THR A 55 11.39 -27.18 27.65
N PRO A 56 10.16 -26.72 27.96
CA PRO A 56 9.28 -27.44 28.89
C PRO A 56 8.37 -28.43 28.17
N ASP A 57 8.33 -29.67 28.67
CA ASP A 57 7.40 -30.72 28.25
C ASP A 57 6.15 -30.71 29.15
N LEU A 58 4.99 -30.98 28.55
CA LEU A 58 3.67 -30.96 29.16
C LEU A 58 3.32 -32.37 29.66
N GLU A 59 3.06 -32.55 30.96
CA GLU A 59 2.34 -33.73 31.47
C GLU A 59 1.10 -33.33 32.28
N GLN A 60 -0.01 -33.97 31.93
CA GLN A 60 -1.34 -33.89 32.53
C GLN A 60 -1.39 -34.80 33.77
N LEU A 61 -1.91 -34.30 34.90
CA LEU A 61 -2.21 -35.11 36.09
C LEU A 61 -3.69 -34.97 36.46
N GLU A 62 -4.43 -36.07 36.34
CA GLU A 62 -5.73 -36.28 36.96
C GLU A 62 -5.57 -36.64 38.45
N PRO A 63 -6.49 -36.25 39.34
CA PRO A 63 -6.39 -36.57 40.77
C PRO A 63 -7.07 -37.91 41.11
N SER A 64 -6.34 -38.84 41.72
CA SER A 64 -6.92 -40.01 42.38
C SER A 64 -7.15 -39.74 43.87
N LEU A 65 -8.40 -39.95 44.28
CA LEU A 65 -8.89 -39.94 45.65
C LEU A 65 -8.38 -41.16 46.41
N GLU A 66 -7.53 -40.97 47.41
CA GLU A 66 -7.32 -41.86 48.57
C GLU A 66 -6.24 -41.20 49.44
N ASP A 67 -6.66 -40.47 50.47
CA ASP A 67 -5.91 -40.21 51.71
C ASP A 67 -6.71 -39.21 52.57
N VAL A 68 -7.85 -39.67 53.05
CA VAL A 68 -8.54 -39.07 54.20
C VAL A 68 -8.39 -40.09 55.32
N GLU A 69 -7.48 -39.84 56.26
CA GLU A 69 -7.60 -40.22 57.69
C GLU A 69 -6.30 -39.91 58.42
N SER A 70 -6.25 -38.77 59.12
CA SER A 70 -5.82 -38.68 60.53
C SER A 70 -5.71 -37.21 60.94
N ILE A 71 -6.81 -36.70 61.48
CA ILE A 71 -6.88 -35.46 62.27
C ILE A 71 -6.41 -35.79 63.69
N ASN A 72 -5.50 -34.97 64.23
CA ASN A 72 -5.15 -34.70 65.64
C ASN A 72 -3.65 -34.33 65.63
N ASP A 73 -3.23 -33.08 65.86
CA ASP A 73 -3.26 -32.44 67.17
C ASP A 73 -3.30 -30.90 67.10
N PHE A 74 -4.02 -30.34 68.06
CA PHE A 74 -4.23 -28.92 68.33
C PHE A 74 -3.00 -28.26 69.01
N GLU A 75 -2.61 -27.10 68.48
CA GLU A 75 -2.03 -25.86 69.07
C GLU A 75 -1.19 -25.85 70.36
N PRO A 76 -0.25 -24.88 70.45
CA PRO A 76 -0.56 -23.74 71.32
C PRO A 76 -0.28 -22.36 70.69
N LEU A 77 -1.36 -21.58 70.71
CA LEU A 77 -1.46 -20.13 70.61
C LEU A 77 -0.49 -19.45 71.61
N PHE A 78 0.02 -18.27 71.25
CA PHE A 78 0.99 -17.40 71.97
C PHE A 78 2.47 -17.58 71.60
N SER A 79 2.92 -16.83 70.59
CA SER A 79 4.30 -16.35 70.50
C SER A 79 4.29 -14.87 70.12
N GLU A 80 5.15 -14.14 70.81
CA GLU A 80 5.12 -12.70 71.04
C GLU A 80 5.30 -11.87 69.76
N GLU A 81 4.59 -10.75 69.73
CA GLU A 81 4.53 -9.74 68.67
C GLU A 81 5.90 -9.05 68.52
N ALA A 82 6.69 -9.47 67.53
CA ALA A 82 7.90 -8.75 67.12
C ALA A 82 7.53 -7.68 66.08
N PRO A 83 7.98 -6.42 66.23
CA PRO A 83 7.62 -5.36 65.29
C PRO A 83 8.25 -5.63 63.92
N GLU A 84 7.41 -5.84 62.90
CA GLU A 84 7.85 -5.90 61.51
C GLU A 84 8.48 -4.55 61.12
N VAL A 85 9.77 -4.58 60.81
CA VAL A 85 10.47 -3.45 60.19
C VAL A 85 9.92 -3.31 58.77
N GLU A 86 9.08 -2.29 58.54
CA GLU A 86 8.61 -1.91 57.21
C GLU A 86 9.82 -1.72 56.28
N LYS A 87 10.00 -2.65 55.34
CA LYS A 87 10.93 -2.45 54.23
C LYS A 87 10.36 -1.33 53.36
N PRO A 88 11.13 -0.29 53.01
CA PRO A 88 10.62 0.77 52.15
C PRO A 88 10.23 0.16 50.81
N VAL A 89 8.93 0.18 50.50
CA VAL A 89 8.41 -0.20 49.20
C VAL A 89 8.94 0.85 48.22
N THR A 90 10.08 0.54 47.61
CA THR A 90 10.58 1.28 46.45
C THR A 90 9.59 0.99 45.34
N THR A 91 8.63 1.90 45.15
CA THR A 91 7.73 1.89 44.01
C THR A 91 8.58 2.14 42.77
N VAL A 92 9.00 1.05 42.12
CA VAL A 92 9.58 1.09 40.79
C VAL A 92 8.47 1.57 39.87
N GLN A 93 8.41 2.86 39.59
CA GLN A 93 7.51 3.36 38.56
C GLN A 93 7.98 2.75 37.23
N PRO A 94 7.14 2.00 36.51
CA PRO A 94 7.52 1.48 35.21
C PRO A 94 7.86 2.67 34.31
N VAL A 95 9.10 2.69 33.82
CA VAL A 95 9.60 3.76 32.95
C VAL A 95 8.69 3.81 31.72
N PHE A 96 7.89 4.86 31.61
CA PHE A 96 6.96 5.03 30.50
C PHE A 96 7.75 5.27 29.21
N ASN A 97 7.85 4.24 28.38
CA ASN A 97 8.52 4.34 27.09
C ASN A 97 7.52 4.80 26.02
N LEU A 98 7.58 6.09 25.66
CA LEU A 98 6.73 6.69 24.63
C LEU A 98 6.88 6.00 23.27
N ALA A 99 8.09 5.50 22.94
CA ALA A 99 8.33 4.76 21.71
C ALA A 99 7.67 3.37 21.72
N ALA A 100 7.54 2.73 22.90
CA ALA A 100 6.77 1.50 23.06
C ALA A 100 5.25 1.75 22.94
N TYR A 101 4.80 2.91 23.40
CA TYR A 101 3.40 3.33 23.29
C TYR A 101 2.95 3.64 21.84
N HIS A 102 3.90 3.98 20.96
CA HIS A 102 3.65 4.26 19.55
C HIS A 102 4.16 3.13 18.62
N GLN A 103 4.07 1.88 19.07
CA GLN A 103 4.35 0.72 18.22
C GLN A 103 3.10 0.29 17.45
N LEU A 104 3.28 -0.02 16.16
CA LEU A 104 2.24 -0.60 15.31
C LEU A 104 2.67 -2.00 14.88
N PHE A 105 1.92 -3.00 15.32
CA PHE A 105 2.14 -4.39 14.94
C PHE A 105 1.51 -4.66 13.57
N VAL A 106 2.31 -5.12 12.61
CA VAL A 106 1.85 -5.52 11.28
C VAL A 106 2.02 -7.03 11.14
N GLY A 107 0.90 -7.75 11.18
CA GLY A 107 0.85 -9.19 11.02
C GLY A 107 0.41 -9.55 9.60
N THR A 108 -0.87 -9.91 9.47
CA THR A 108 -1.46 -10.41 8.21
C THR A 108 -1.57 -9.35 7.12
N GLU A 109 -1.48 -8.07 7.46
CA GLU A 109 -1.57 -6.96 6.52
C GLU A 109 -0.43 -7.02 5.49
N ARG A 110 0.73 -7.57 5.88
CA ARG A 110 1.90 -7.75 5.01
C ARG A 110 1.63 -8.67 3.81
N ILE A 111 0.72 -9.63 3.97
CA ILE A 111 0.33 -10.57 2.92
C ILE A 111 -1.00 -10.18 2.27
N ARG A 112 -1.92 -9.56 3.03
CA ARG A 112 -3.23 -9.15 2.53
C ARG A 112 -3.15 -7.94 1.60
N ALA A 113 -2.27 -6.98 1.89
CA ALA A 113 -2.10 -5.80 1.07
C ALA A 113 -1.67 -6.12 -0.39
N PRO A 114 -0.61 -6.92 -0.64
CA PRO A 114 -0.23 -7.27 -2.01
C PRO A 114 -1.20 -8.23 -2.70
N GLU A 115 -2.01 -8.99 -1.96
CA GLU A 115 -2.99 -9.92 -2.54
C GLU A 115 -4.08 -9.22 -3.35
N ILE A 116 -4.33 -7.92 -3.10
CA ILE A 116 -5.31 -7.11 -3.85
C ILE A 116 -5.01 -7.10 -5.36
N ILE A 117 -3.75 -7.28 -5.76
CA ILE A 117 -3.34 -7.36 -7.19
C ILE A 117 -3.93 -8.61 -7.86
N PHE A 118 -4.11 -9.70 -7.11
CA PHE A 118 -4.67 -10.96 -7.58
C PHE A 118 -6.16 -11.06 -7.26
N GLN A 119 -6.60 -10.49 -6.15
CA GLN A 119 -7.97 -10.52 -5.65
C GLN A 119 -8.48 -9.11 -5.30
N PRO A 120 -8.88 -8.29 -6.29
CA PRO A 120 -9.44 -6.96 -6.05
C PRO A 120 -10.72 -6.99 -5.20
N SER A 121 -11.44 -8.12 -5.18
CA SER A 121 -12.63 -8.31 -4.35
C SER A 121 -12.39 -8.13 -2.85
N LEU A 122 -11.14 -8.25 -2.37
CA LEU A 122 -10.77 -8.01 -0.97
C LEU A 122 -11.03 -6.58 -0.49
N ILE A 123 -11.08 -5.61 -1.42
CA ILE A 123 -11.44 -4.21 -1.16
C ILE A 123 -12.83 -3.83 -1.67
N GLY A 124 -13.61 -4.81 -2.15
CA GLY A 124 -14.95 -4.60 -2.71
C GLY A 124 -14.95 -4.11 -4.16
N GLU A 125 -13.83 -4.20 -4.87
CA GLU A 125 -13.76 -3.88 -6.29
C GLU A 125 -14.10 -5.11 -7.14
N GLU A 126 -15.08 -4.99 -8.03
CA GLU A 126 -15.48 -6.03 -8.99
C GLU A 126 -14.61 -6.00 -10.26
N GLN A 127 -13.30 -5.91 -10.07
CA GLN A 127 -12.31 -5.92 -11.16
C GLN A 127 -11.58 -7.27 -11.20
N ALA A 128 -11.15 -7.66 -12.39
CA ALA A 128 -10.35 -8.85 -12.57
C ALA A 128 -8.94 -8.65 -11.99
N GLY A 129 -8.42 -9.67 -11.30
CA GLY A 129 -7.03 -9.68 -10.86
C GLY A 129 -6.05 -9.77 -12.04
N ILE A 130 -4.75 -9.62 -11.76
CA ILE A 130 -3.71 -9.75 -12.80
C ILE A 130 -3.72 -11.13 -13.48
N ALA A 131 -3.99 -12.18 -12.71
CA ALA A 131 -4.03 -13.56 -13.21
C ALA A 131 -5.20 -13.79 -14.16
N GLU A 132 -6.41 -13.38 -13.77
CA GLU A 132 -7.61 -13.44 -14.62
C GLU A 132 -7.47 -12.57 -15.87
N THR A 133 -6.87 -11.38 -15.73
CA THR A 133 -6.60 -10.49 -16.85
C THR A 133 -5.62 -11.13 -17.84
N LEU A 134 -4.57 -11.80 -17.34
CA LEU A 134 -3.63 -12.54 -18.17
C LEU A 134 -4.32 -13.67 -18.94
N HIS A 135 -5.16 -14.46 -18.26
CA HIS A 135 -5.96 -15.51 -18.91
C HIS A 135 -6.84 -14.93 -20.03
N TYR A 136 -7.56 -13.86 -19.72
CA TYR A 136 -8.43 -13.17 -20.66
C TYR A 136 -7.69 -12.66 -21.91
N VAL A 137 -6.47 -12.13 -21.74
CA VAL A 137 -5.62 -11.69 -22.84
C VAL A 137 -5.13 -12.88 -23.66
N LEU A 138 -4.69 -13.97 -23.02
CA LEU A 138 -4.23 -15.17 -23.73
C LEU A 138 -5.34 -15.81 -24.57
N ASP A 139 -6.56 -15.86 -24.06
CA ASP A 139 -7.73 -16.39 -24.77
C ASP A 139 -8.09 -15.63 -26.05
N ARG A 140 -7.62 -14.38 -26.19
CA ARG A 140 -7.80 -13.59 -27.41
C ARG A 140 -6.91 -14.06 -28.57
N TYR A 141 -5.90 -14.88 -28.30
CA TYR A 141 -4.94 -15.36 -29.29
C TYR A 141 -5.15 -16.84 -29.63
N PRO A 142 -4.83 -17.27 -30.86
CA PRO A 142 -4.81 -18.70 -31.21
C PRO A 142 -3.79 -19.47 -30.37
N LYS A 143 -4.07 -20.75 -30.08
CA LYS A 143 -3.22 -21.62 -29.24
C LYS A 143 -1.71 -21.58 -29.59
N ALA A 144 -1.37 -21.60 -30.88
CA ALA A 144 0.03 -21.54 -31.31
C ALA A 144 0.76 -20.25 -30.90
N VAL A 145 0.03 -19.12 -30.89
CA VAL A 145 0.58 -17.83 -30.44
C VAL A 145 0.64 -17.77 -28.92
N GLN A 146 -0.37 -18.32 -28.22
CA GLN A 146 -0.36 -18.40 -26.76
C GLN A 146 0.90 -19.10 -26.25
N ASP A 147 1.28 -20.23 -26.86
CA ASP A 147 2.49 -20.98 -26.51
C ASP A 147 3.75 -20.12 -26.63
N THR A 148 3.82 -19.23 -27.63
CA THR A 148 4.97 -18.34 -27.82
C THR A 148 4.99 -17.20 -26.80
N LEU A 149 3.82 -16.66 -26.46
CA LEU A 149 3.68 -15.56 -25.49
C LEU A 149 4.07 -16.02 -24.08
N VAL A 150 3.64 -17.21 -23.66
CA VAL A 150 3.92 -17.71 -22.30
C VAL A 150 5.39 -18.10 -22.07
N GLN A 151 6.18 -18.28 -23.14
CA GLN A 151 7.63 -18.44 -23.03
C GLN A 151 8.37 -17.12 -22.79
N ASN A 152 7.70 -15.98 -22.94
CA ASN A 152 8.34 -14.67 -22.87
C ASN A 152 7.57 -13.74 -21.94
N VAL A 153 7.17 -14.23 -20.76
CA VAL A 153 6.50 -13.41 -19.75
C VAL A 153 7.55 -12.63 -18.97
N PHE A 154 7.54 -11.31 -19.11
CA PHE A 154 8.47 -10.41 -18.43
C PHE A 154 7.73 -9.52 -17.43
N LEU A 155 8.14 -9.59 -16.16
CA LEU A 155 7.53 -8.84 -15.08
C LEU A 155 8.32 -7.56 -14.79
N THR A 156 7.64 -6.41 -14.87
CA THR A 156 8.21 -5.07 -14.66
C THR A 156 7.25 -4.19 -13.85
N GLY A 157 7.76 -3.11 -13.26
CA GLY A 157 7.02 -2.18 -12.39
C GLY A 157 7.28 -2.39 -10.90
N GLY A 158 6.96 -1.38 -10.09
CA GLY A 158 7.26 -1.36 -8.66
C GLY A 158 6.57 -2.45 -7.85
N ASN A 159 5.32 -2.79 -8.20
CA ASN A 159 4.55 -3.82 -7.49
C ASN A 159 5.13 -5.23 -7.67
N VAL A 160 6.01 -5.46 -8.65
CA VAL A 160 6.66 -6.76 -8.83
C VAL A 160 7.74 -7.02 -7.77
N MET A 161 8.18 -5.98 -7.06
CA MET A 161 9.17 -6.09 -5.99
C MET A 161 8.66 -6.81 -4.74
N TYR A 162 7.37 -7.16 -4.66
CA TYR A 162 6.87 -7.98 -3.57
C TYR A 162 7.54 -9.36 -3.57
N PRO A 163 8.03 -9.84 -2.41
CA PRO A 163 8.67 -11.16 -2.31
C PRO A 163 7.72 -12.26 -2.81
N GLY A 164 8.24 -13.15 -3.65
CA GLY A 164 7.47 -14.29 -4.18
C GLY A 164 6.57 -13.98 -5.38
N MET A 165 6.58 -12.75 -5.92
CA MET A 165 5.75 -12.38 -7.08
C MET A 165 6.00 -13.29 -8.31
N LYS A 166 7.27 -13.58 -8.63
CA LYS A 166 7.63 -14.48 -9.73
C LYS A 166 7.02 -15.87 -9.54
N ALA A 167 7.23 -16.47 -8.37
CA ALA A 167 6.73 -17.81 -8.05
C ALA A 167 5.20 -17.85 -8.05
N ARG A 168 4.55 -16.79 -7.56
CA ARG A 168 3.09 -16.65 -7.62
C ARG A 168 2.62 -16.62 -9.08
N MET A 169 3.24 -15.82 -9.94
CA MET A 169 2.88 -15.75 -11.37
C MET A 169 3.10 -17.09 -12.10
N GLU A 170 4.19 -17.80 -11.81
CA GLU A 170 4.44 -19.13 -12.36
C GLU A 170 3.36 -20.13 -11.94
N LYS A 171 2.90 -20.07 -10.69
CA LYS A 171 1.79 -20.89 -10.19
C LYS A 171 0.48 -20.56 -10.91
N GLU A 172 0.15 -19.28 -11.04
CA GLU A 172 -1.07 -18.84 -11.75
C GLU A 172 -1.05 -19.33 -13.21
N LEU A 173 0.09 -19.18 -13.91
CA LEU A 173 0.26 -19.69 -15.27
C LEU A 173 0.12 -21.21 -15.36
N LEU A 174 0.62 -21.95 -14.37
CA LEU A 174 0.49 -23.40 -14.32
C LEU A 174 -0.99 -23.83 -14.18
N GLU A 175 -1.76 -23.11 -13.35
CA GLU A 175 -3.18 -23.40 -13.12
C GLU A 175 -4.06 -23.05 -14.32
N MET A 176 -3.70 -22.01 -15.06
CA MET A 176 -4.41 -21.57 -16.26
C MET A 176 -4.19 -22.46 -17.49
N ARG A 177 -3.12 -23.26 -17.51
CA ARG A 177 -2.64 -23.90 -18.74
C ARG A 177 -2.86 -25.42 -18.74
N PRO A 178 -2.96 -26.04 -19.93
CA PRO A 178 -3.07 -27.48 -20.04
C PRO A 178 -1.90 -28.19 -19.36
N PHE A 179 -2.17 -29.37 -18.79
CA PHE A 179 -1.16 -30.20 -18.14
C PHE A 179 0.07 -30.40 -19.06
N GLN A 180 1.27 -30.24 -18.48
CA GLN A 180 2.58 -30.32 -19.16
C GLN A 180 2.92 -29.18 -20.14
N SER A 181 2.18 -28.08 -20.16
CA SER A 181 2.63 -26.89 -20.90
C SER A 181 3.91 -26.30 -20.28
N SER A 182 4.84 -25.83 -21.12
CA SER A 182 5.99 -25.06 -20.69
C SER A 182 5.71 -23.56 -20.73
N PHE A 183 6.32 -22.81 -19.82
CA PHE A 183 6.26 -21.35 -19.73
C PHE A 183 7.52 -20.84 -19.05
N GLN A 184 7.84 -19.56 -19.27
CA GLN A 184 8.99 -18.93 -18.66
C GLN A 184 8.61 -17.52 -18.20
N VAL A 185 8.82 -17.29 -16.90
CA VAL A 185 8.62 -15.99 -16.26
C VAL A 185 9.99 -15.41 -15.91
N GLN A 186 10.26 -14.22 -16.44
CA GLN A 186 11.46 -13.45 -16.19
C GLN A 186 11.10 -12.21 -15.37
N LEU A 187 11.95 -11.92 -14.39
CA LEU A 187 11.84 -10.70 -13.60
C LEU A 187 12.86 -9.70 -14.13
N ALA A 188 12.44 -8.45 -14.31
CA ALA A 188 13.31 -7.35 -14.66
C ALA A 188 14.44 -7.18 -13.62
N SER A 189 15.63 -6.81 -14.08
CA SER A 189 16.78 -6.60 -13.19
C SER A 189 16.53 -5.42 -12.24
N ASN A 190 15.95 -4.33 -12.76
CA ASN A 190 15.52 -3.18 -11.98
C ASN A 190 14.08 -2.80 -12.36
N PRO A 191 13.05 -3.48 -11.81
CA PRO A 191 11.64 -3.31 -12.25
C PRO A 191 11.11 -1.88 -12.18
N VAL A 192 11.67 -1.03 -11.32
CA VAL A 192 11.27 0.38 -11.17
C VAL A 192 11.88 1.29 -12.24
N LEU A 193 13.12 1.02 -12.67
CA LEU A 193 13.90 1.92 -13.52
C LEU A 193 14.04 1.43 -14.97
N ASP A 194 13.83 0.14 -15.24
CA ASP A 194 14.04 -0.45 -16.56
C ASP A 194 13.15 0.19 -17.65
N ALA A 195 11.94 0.65 -17.30
CA ALA A 195 11.11 1.42 -18.23
C ALA A 195 11.76 2.75 -18.64
N TRP A 196 12.41 3.44 -17.70
CA TRP A 196 13.12 4.69 -17.97
C TRP A 196 14.42 4.45 -18.75
N TYR A 197 15.18 3.41 -18.39
CA TYR A 197 16.38 3.04 -19.13
C TYR A 197 16.06 2.64 -20.57
N GLY A 198 14.99 1.87 -20.79
CA GLY A 198 14.54 1.52 -22.14
C GLY A 198 14.18 2.75 -22.97
N ALA A 199 13.46 3.71 -22.39
CA ALA A 199 13.14 4.97 -23.07
C ALA A 199 14.38 5.83 -23.35
N ARG A 200 15.33 5.89 -22.41
CA ARG A 200 16.60 6.60 -22.58
C ARG A 200 17.42 6.01 -23.73
N ASP A 201 17.61 4.69 -23.72
CA ASP A 201 18.44 4.01 -24.71
C ASP A 201 17.78 4.12 -26.09
N TRP A 202 16.47 3.92 -26.18
CA TRP A 202 15.72 4.13 -27.41
C TRP A 202 15.84 5.57 -27.93
N ALA A 203 15.72 6.58 -27.05
CA ALA A 203 15.85 7.99 -27.43
C ALA A 203 17.25 8.33 -27.95
N LEU A 204 18.31 7.77 -27.34
CA LEU A 204 19.68 7.97 -27.78
C LEU A 204 19.94 7.33 -29.14
N ASP A 205 19.41 6.13 -29.38
CA ASP A 205 19.58 5.41 -30.64
C ASP A 205 18.81 6.08 -31.80
N HIS A 206 17.69 6.74 -31.52
CA HIS A 206 16.79 7.35 -32.52
C HIS A 206 16.85 8.88 -32.55
N LEU A 207 17.91 9.49 -32.01
CA LEU A 207 18.12 10.94 -31.98
C LEU A 207 17.98 11.60 -33.36
N GLU A 208 18.47 10.92 -34.39
CA GLU A 208 18.47 11.43 -35.78
C GLU A 208 17.22 11.01 -36.58
N ASP A 209 16.36 10.16 -36.02
CA ASP A 209 15.16 9.69 -36.70
C ASP A 209 14.07 10.76 -36.72
N SER A 210 13.97 11.50 -37.82
CA SER A 210 12.93 12.51 -38.03
C SER A 210 11.50 11.94 -37.95
N GLY A 211 11.32 10.62 -38.06
CA GLY A 211 10.04 9.92 -37.94
C GLY A 211 9.56 9.76 -36.49
N ALA A 212 10.47 9.79 -35.51
CA ALA A 212 10.14 9.56 -34.11
C ALA A 212 9.63 10.81 -33.38
N TRP A 213 10.14 11.99 -33.74
CA TRP A 213 9.96 13.21 -32.95
C TRP A 213 8.88 14.14 -33.51
N VAL A 214 8.03 14.70 -32.66
CA VAL A 214 7.10 15.78 -33.07
C VAL A 214 7.85 17.11 -33.00
N THR A 215 8.02 17.75 -34.16
CA THR A 215 8.68 19.08 -34.20
C THR A 215 7.71 20.17 -33.74
N ARG A 216 8.26 21.31 -33.32
CA ARG A 216 7.43 22.49 -33.01
C ARG A 216 6.55 22.91 -34.19
N LYS A 217 7.08 22.85 -35.42
CA LYS A 217 6.33 23.16 -36.63
C LYS A 217 5.16 22.19 -36.83
N ASP A 218 5.39 20.89 -36.63
CA ASP A 218 4.32 19.88 -36.69
C ASP A 218 3.20 20.18 -35.69
N TYR A 219 3.54 20.56 -34.47
CA TYR A 219 2.57 20.91 -33.43
C TYR A 219 1.77 22.17 -33.78
N GLU A 220 2.42 23.21 -34.30
CA GLU A 220 1.77 24.46 -34.70
C GLU A 220 0.81 24.26 -35.91
N GLU A 221 1.13 23.34 -36.83
CA GLU A 221 0.28 23.05 -38.00
C GLU A 221 -0.83 22.03 -37.72
N LYS A 222 -0.56 20.99 -36.93
CA LYS A 222 -1.47 19.84 -36.73
C LYS A 222 -2.23 19.89 -35.40
N GLY A 223 -1.84 20.76 -34.48
CA GLY A 223 -2.46 20.95 -33.17
C GLY A 223 -2.01 19.93 -32.13
N GLY A 224 -2.51 20.08 -30.90
CA GLY A 224 -2.07 19.28 -29.75
C GLY A 224 -2.57 17.85 -29.69
N GLU A 225 -3.57 17.50 -30.50
CA GLU A 225 -4.07 16.12 -30.61
C GLU A 225 -3.25 15.26 -31.58
N TYR A 226 -2.29 15.87 -32.29
CA TYR A 226 -1.43 15.15 -33.22
C TYR A 226 -0.36 14.36 -32.48
N LEU A 227 -0.37 13.04 -32.67
CA LEU A 227 0.68 12.14 -32.25
C LEU A 227 1.25 11.46 -33.49
N LYS A 228 2.58 11.31 -33.54
CA LYS A 228 3.22 10.50 -34.58
C LYS A 228 2.98 9.02 -34.31
N GLU A 229 2.68 8.28 -35.38
CA GLU A 229 2.53 6.83 -35.30
C GLU A 229 3.87 6.19 -34.97
N HIS A 230 3.91 5.50 -33.85
CA HIS A 230 5.09 4.78 -33.36
C HIS A 230 4.66 3.39 -32.90
N CYS A 231 5.55 2.39 -33.04
CA CYS A 231 5.27 1.00 -32.66
C CYS A 231 4.92 0.83 -31.18
N ALA A 232 5.39 1.74 -30.32
CA ALA A 232 5.08 1.78 -28.89
C ALA A 232 4.06 2.88 -28.51
N SER A 233 3.54 3.64 -29.47
CA SER A 233 2.49 4.64 -29.19
C SER A 233 1.09 4.02 -29.23
N ASN A 234 0.15 4.64 -28.54
CA ASN A 234 -1.26 4.31 -28.69
C ASN A 234 -1.71 4.59 -30.13
N THR A 235 -2.45 3.64 -30.73
CA THR A 235 -3.06 3.85 -32.03
C THR A 235 -4.05 5.01 -31.96
N TYR A 236 -3.96 5.95 -32.91
CA TYR A 236 -4.94 7.02 -33.02
C TYR A 236 -6.33 6.43 -33.31
N VAL A 237 -7.27 6.67 -32.39
CA VAL A 237 -8.67 6.33 -32.58
C VAL A 237 -9.44 7.65 -32.72
N PRO A 238 -10.02 7.96 -33.89
CA PRO A 238 -10.75 9.21 -34.08
C PRO A 238 -11.98 9.23 -33.17
N ILE A 239 -11.94 10.04 -32.11
CA ILE A 239 -13.08 10.25 -31.22
C ILE A 239 -14.12 11.05 -31.99
N ARG A 240 -15.21 10.41 -32.40
CA ARG A 240 -16.38 11.08 -32.97
C ARG A 240 -17.13 11.76 -31.82
N LEU A 241 -16.76 12.98 -31.48
CA LEU A 241 -17.56 13.79 -30.56
C LEU A 241 -18.90 14.09 -31.24
N PRO A 242 -20.05 13.71 -30.64
CA PRO A 242 -21.34 14.12 -31.18
C PRO A 242 -21.39 15.65 -31.16
N LYS A 243 -21.54 16.24 -32.34
CA LYS A 243 -21.69 17.69 -32.51
C LYS A 243 -22.88 18.12 -31.66
N GLN A 244 -22.65 18.91 -30.60
CA GLN A 244 -23.74 19.46 -29.80
C GLN A 244 -24.72 20.15 -30.75
N ALA A 245 -25.95 19.66 -30.78
CA ALA A 245 -27.01 20.31 -31.55
C ALA A 245 -27.11 21.75 -31.06
N SER A 246 -26.91 22.71 -31.98
CA SER A 246 -27.12 24.11 -31.69
C SER A 246 -28.55 24.28 -31.19
N ARG A 247 -28.71 24.70 -29.94
CA ARG A 247 -29.99 25.00 -29.31
C ARG A 247 -30.58 26.26 -29.97
N ALA A 248 -31.15 26.08 -31.15
CA ALA A 248 -31.81 27.15 -31.91
C ALA A 248 -33.06 26.58 -32.57
N SER A 249 -34.17 26.59 -31.82
CA SER A 249 -35.56 26.81 -32.28
C SER A 249 -36.59 26.25 -31.29
N GLU A 250 -36.59 26.76 -30.05
CA GLU A 250 -37.80 26.72 -29.22
C GLU A 250 -38.25 28.16 -28.97
N THR A 251 -38.78 28.79 -30.00
CA THR A 251 -39.66 29.95 -29.80
C THR A 251 -40.67 30.00 -30.93
N GLN A 252 -41.94 30.10 -30.56
CA GLN A 252 -43.15 30.23 -31.39
C GLN A 252 -43.80 28.92 -31.86
N THR A 253 -44.73 28.40 -31.05
CA THR A 253 -46.18 28.42 -31.39
C THR A 253 -46.99 28.01 -30.16
N SER A 254 -47.31 28.97 -29.30
CA SER A 254 -48.46 28.86 -28.39
C SER A 254 -49.54 29.81 -28.89
N GLY A 255 -50.69 29.26 -29.28
CA GLY A 255 -51.85 30.11 -29.57
C GLY A 255 -52.99 29.42 -30.33
N ARG A 256 -54.00 29.05 -29.54
CA ARG A 256 -55.44 28.91 -29.87
C ARG A 256 -55.92 27.57 -30.43
N GLY A 257 -56.59 26.84 -29.53
CA GLY A 257 -57.53 25.79 -29.87
C GLY A 257 -58.88 26.32 -30.36
N SER A 258 -59.69 25.41 -30.90
CA SER A 258 -61.16 25.39 -30.89
C SER A 258 -61.67 24.17 -31.68
N GLY A 259 -62.49 23.33 -31.04
CA GLY A 259 -63.69 22.79 -31.68
C GLY A 259 -63.67 21.38 -32.31
N ALA A 260 -64.47 20.51 -31.67
CA ALA A 260 -65.48 19.64 -32.28
C ALA A 260 -65.09 18.28 -32.90
N SER A 261 -65.41 17.23 -32.12
CA SER A 261 -66.24 16.05 -32.46
C SER A 261 -66.26 15.51 -33.89
N GLY A 262 -66.00 14.20 -34.04
CA GLY A 262 -66.42 13.43 -35.22
C GLY A 262 -65.96 11.98 -35.17
N SER A 263 -66.86 11.08 -34.79
CA SER A 263 -66.79 9.63 -34.91
C SER A 263 -66.51 9.15 -36.35
N GLY A 264 -65.76 8.07 -36.52
CA GLY A 264 -65.68 7.32 -37.78
C GLY A 264 -64.85 6.04 -37.66
N ALA A 265 -65.54 4.90 -37.71
CA ALA A 265 -64.99 3.54 -37.74
C ALA A 265 -64.58 3.12 -39.18
N GLY A 266 -63.82 2.03 -39.27
CA GLY A 266 -63.44 1.33 -40.53
C GLY A 266 -62.03 1.70 -41.01
N GLU A 267 -61.19 0.81 -41.55
CA GLU A 267 -61.38 -0.54 -42.06
C GLU A 267 -59.98 -1.16 -42.29
N GLN A 268 -59.95 -2.49 -42.41
CA GLN A 268 -58.78 -3.36 -42.58
C GLN A 268 -58.04 -3.14 -43.92
N ALA A 269 -56.72 -3.40 -43.92
CA ALA A 269 -56.06 -4.46 -44.70
C ALA A 269 -54.55 -4.44 -44.43
#